data_AF-A0A2N5T0Q8-F1
#
_entry.id   AF-A0A2N5T0Q8-F1
#
_cell.length_a   1.000
_cell.length_b   1.000
_cell.length_c   1.000
_cell.angle_alpha   90.00
_cell.angle_beta   90.00
_cell.angle_gamma   90.00
#
_symmetry.space_group_name_H-M   'P 1'
#
loop_
_entity.id
_entity.type
_entity.pdbx_description
1 polymer ?
#
loop_
_entity_poly.entity_id
_entity_poly.type
_entity_poly.pdbx_seq_one_letter_code
_entity_poly.pdbx_strand_id
1 'polypeptide(L)'
;MEGDYIDEPLVSCGRPFRHRKDEIDLGDLGLWSVSSAKPGFGVENLRDDSVHTLWQSEGPQPHFIRVEFPKKTIVTQISIFVDVTLDDSYTPCKLSISLGTFKQDLQVVKIIELINPRGWHHIRLVDREEEEPGDDEDSDDSDSGFVAKGHLFQVAILANHLNGKDTHIRCLKILGPRSQNKQRWDGFGPNRHELMLMHETIR
;
A
#
# COMPACT_ATOMS: atom_id res chain seq x y z
N MET A 1 -18.78 -9.33 17.90
CA MET A 1 -17.57 -10.09 18.29
C MET A 1 -16.37 -9.18 18.12
N GLU A 2 -15.42 -9.19 19.06
CA GLU A 2 -14.22 -8.35 19.02
C GLU A 2 -13.32 -8.88 17.90
N GLY A 3 -13.34 -8.23 16.74
CA GLY A 3 -12.61 -8.71 15.57
C GLY A 3 -11.12 -8.95 15.86
N ASP A 4 -10.56 -10.01 15.26
CA ASP A 4 -9.17 -10.44 15.42
C ASP A 4 -8.17 -9.46 14.78
N TYR A 5 -8.05 -8.27 15.35
CA TYR A 5 -7.05 -7.26 14.97
C TYR A 5 -5.83 -7.33 15.90
N ILE A 6 -4.67 -7.00 15.35
CA ILE A 6 -3.41 -6.80 16.08
C ILE A 6 -3.04 -5.33 15.93
N ASP A 7 -2.65 -4.72 17.05
CA ASP A 7 -1.96 -3.44 17.07
C ASP A 7 -0.46 -3.71 17.18
N GLU A 8 0.28 -3.51 16.10
CA GLU A 8 1.74 -3.63 16.11
C GLU A 8 2.35 -2.31 16.60
N PRO A 9 3.11 -2.33 17.71
CA PRO A 9 3.86 -1.16 18.15
C PRO A 9 5.04 -0.96 17.19
N LEU A 10 4.86 -0.10 16.21
CA LEU A 10 5.96 0.40 15.40
C LEU A 10 6.78 1.35 16.28
N VAL A 11 7.87 0.80 16.84
CA VAL A 11 8.75 1.43 17.85
C VAL A 11 9.16 2.85 17.45
N SER A 12 9.35 3.07 16.16
CA SER A 12 9.79 4.32 15.55
C SER A 12 8.68 5.35 15.29
N CYS A 13 7.39 5.00 15.40
CA CYS A 13 6.30 5.97 15.26
C CYS A 13 5.50 6.24 16.53
N GLY A 14 5.68 5.42 17.57
CA GLY A 14 4.99 5.59 18.86
C GLY A 14 3.46 5.46 18.79
N ARG A 15 2.89 5.12 17.62
CA ARG A 15 1.47 4.88 17.41
C ARG A 15 1.26 3.47 16.87
N PRO A 16 0.28 2.72 17.40
CA PRO A 16 0.02 1.38 16.91
C PRO A 16 -0.45 1.42 15.46
N PHE A 17 0.08 0.49 14.66
CA PHE A 17 -0.41 0.18 13.33
C PHE A 17 -1.33 -1.04 13.41
N ARG A 18 -2.58 -0.90 12.97
CA ARG A 18 -3.60 -1.95 13.11
C ARG A 18 -3.82 -2.75 11.82
N HIS A 19 -3.80 -4.07 11.94
CA HIS A 19 -4.16 -4.99 10.86
C HIS A 19 -4.83 -6.27 11.38
N ARG A 20 -5.40 -7.10 10.51
CA ARG A 20 -5.99 -8.38 10.95
C ARG A 20 -4.90 -9.42 11.25
N LYS A 21 -5.14 -10.33 12.21
CA LYS A 21 -4.18 -11.40 12.61
C LYS A 21 -3.72 -12.28 11.45
N ASP A 22 -4.62 -12.51 10.49
CA ASP A 22 -4.39 -13.32 9.30
C ASP A 22 -3.70 -12.55 8.16
N GLU A 23 -3.35 -11.28 8.36
CA GLU A 23 -2.63 -10.45 7.41
C GLU A 23 -1.14 -10.35 7.75
N ILE A 24 -0.33 -10.07 6.73
CA ILE A 24 1.10 -9.80 6.84
C ILE A 24 1.46 -8.59 5.97
N ASP A 25 2.52 -7.87 6.35
CA ASP A 25 3.15 -6.86 5.49
C ASP A 25 3.82 -7.54 4.29
N LEU A 26 3.42 -7.12 3.10
CA LEU A 26 3.91 -7.61 1.82
C LEU A 26 4.96 -6.67 1.21
N GLY A 27 5.28 -5.55 1.87
CA GLY A 27 6.15 -4.51 1.31
C GLY A 27 7.48 -5.03 0.78
N ASP A 28 8.11 -6.00 1.46
CA ASP A 28 9.40 -6.58 1.05
C ASP A 28 9.31 -7.52 -0.16
N LEU A 29 8.10 -7.90 -0.57
CA LEU A 29 7.88 -8.75 -1.74
C LEU A 29 7.72 -7.95 -3.04
N GLY A 30 7.59 -6.62 -2.93
CA GLY A 30 7.34 -5.73 -4.06
C GLY A 30 8.50 -4.77 -4.33
N LEU A 31 8.63 -4.36 -5.58
CA LEU A 31 9.46 -3.24 -5.99
C LEU A 31 8.67 -1.94 -5.85
N TRP A 32 9.26 -0.97 -5.17
CA TRP A 32 8.62 0.32 -4.89
C TRP A 32 9.15 1.41 -5.81
N SER A 33 8.26 2.26 -6.27
CA SER A 33 8.62 3.47 -7.03
C SER A 33 7.66 4.61 -6.74
N VAL A 34 8.14 5.83 -6.92
CA VAL A 34 7.35 7.05 -6.76
C VAL A 34 7.39 7.87 -8.05
N SER A 35 6.37 8.70 -8.25
CA SER A 35 6.28 9.62 -9.39
C SER A 35 7.47 10.59 -9.49
N SER A 36 7.91 11.10 -8.35
CA SER A 36 9.00 12.05 -8.17
C SER A 36 9.44 11.98 -6.71
N ALA A 37 10.65 12.43 -6.43
CA ALA A 37 11.12 12.60 -5.06
C ALA A 37 12.11 13.75 -4.99
N LYS A 38 12.01 14.55 -3.94
CA LYS A 38 13.07 15.47 -3.56
C LYS A 38 14.32 14.68 -3.18
N PRO A 39 15.54 15.11 -3.57
CA PRO A 39 16.77 14.40 -3.22
C PRO A 39 16.87 14.15 -1.70
N GLY A 40 17.02 12.88 -1.31
CA GLY A 40 17.11 12.44 0.09
C GLY A 40 15.78 12.24 0.83
N PHE A 41 14.64 12.35 0.13
CA PHE A 41 13.29 12.14 0.65
C PHE A 41 12.54 11.15 -0.23
N GLY A 42 13.12 9.96 -0.45
CA GLY A 42 12.67 8.97 -1.43
C GLY A 42 11.82 7.83 -0.85
N VAL A 43 11.80 6.72 -1.59
CA VAL A 43 11.08 5.48 -1.22
C VAL A 43 11.61 4.89 0.08
N GLU A 44 12.90 5.04 0.33
CA GLU A 44 13.58 4.57 1.54
C GLU A 44 12.92 5.14 2.80
N ASN A 45 12.52 6.41 2.78
CA ASN A 45 11.90 7.06 3.92
C ASN A 45 10.44 6.66 4.11
N LEU A 46 9.75 6.25 3.04
CA LEU A 46 8.37 5.75 3.11
C LEU A 46 8.27 4.42 3.87
N ARG A 47 9.37 3.68 3.92
CA ARG A 47 9.43 2.26 4.31
C ARG A 47 10.29 1.98 5.54
N ASP A 48 10.90 3.00 6.14
CA ASP A 48 11.78 2.87 7.31
C ASP A 48 11.03 2.80 8.65
N ASP A 49 9.69 2.75 8.59
CA ASP A 49 8.77 2.70 9.72
C ASP A 49 8.87 3.89 10.69
N SER A 50 9.49 5.00 10.28
CA SER A 50 9.66 6.20 11.09
C SER A 50 8.71 7.32 10.66
N VAL A 51 8.03 7.94 11.63
CA VAL A 51 7.23 9.15 11.37
C VAL A 51 8.07 10.42 11.36
N HIS A 52 9.37 10.33 11.58
CA HIS A 52 10.27 11.48 11.55
C HIS A 52 10.90 11.69 10.18
N THR A 53 10.90 10.66 9.35
CA THR A 53 11.31 10.68 7.95
C THR A 53 10.07 10.69 7.05
N LEU A 54 10.25 11.08 5.79
CA LEU A 54 9.14 11.16 4.83
C LEU A 54 9.64 11.03 3.40
N TRP A 55 8.77 10.49 2.54
CA TRP A 55 8.83 10.77 1.12
C TRP A 55 8.25 12.16 0.85
N GLN A 56 8.97 12.98 0.09
CA GLN A 56 8.48 14.27 -0.40
C GLN A 56 8.47 14.24 -1.93
N SER A 57 7.30 14.45 -2.54
CA SER A 57 7.20 14.61 -3.99
C SER A 57 7.89 15.89 -4.47
N GLU A 58 8.31 15.91 -5.72
CA GLU A 58 8.83 17.11 -6.38
C GLU A 58 8.52 17.04 -7.89
N GLY A 59 7.30 17.40 -8.27
CA GLY A 59 6.84 17.19 -9.64
C GLY A 59 5.42 17.66 -9.94
N PRO A 60 4.91 17.37 -11.15
CA PRO A 60 3.52 17.63 -11.49
C PRO A 60 2.57 16.64 -10.81
N GLN A 61 1.40 17.12 -10.38
CA GLN A 61 0.31 16.27 -9.92
C GLN A 61 -0.34 15.49 -11.09
N PRO A 62 -0.92 14.31 -10.83
CA PRO A 62 -0.99 13.62 -9.53
C PRO A 62 0.33 12.94 -9.14
N HIS A 63 0.68 13.00 -7.86
CA HIS A 63 1.79 12.24 -7.31
C HIS A 63 1.35 10.80 -7.08
N PHE A 64 2.25 9.83 -7.20
CA PHE A 64 1.88 8.44 -6.92
C PHE A 64 3.02 7.65 -6.29
N ILE A 65 2.62 6.65 -5.51
CA ILE A 65 3.45 5.55 -5.00
C ILE A 65 2.97 4.28 -5.70
N ARG A 66 3.90 3.46 -6.18
CA ARG A 66 3.63 2.17 -6.81
C ARG A 66 4.37 1.04 -6.11
N VAL A 67 3.69 -0.10 -6.02
CA VAL A 67 4.27 -1.36 -5.56
C VAL A 67 4.03 -2.41 -6.65
N GLU A 68 5.11 -2.94 -7.21
CA GLU A 68 5.09 -3.95 -8.26
C GLU A 68 5.56 -5.30 -7.72
N PHE A 69 4.68 -6.30 -7.78
CA PHE A 69 4.95 -7.65 -7.33
C PHE A 69 5.30 -8.56 -8.52
N PRO A 70 6.31 -9.45 -8.36
CA PRO A 70 6.70 -10.38 -9.42
C PRO A 70 5.62 -11.44 -9.73
N LYS A 71 4.70 -11.68 -8.78
CA LYS A 71 3.54 -12.58 -8.93
C LYS A 71 2.26 -11.79 -8.66
N LYS A 72 1.11 -12.26 -9.17
CA LYS A 72 -0.19 -11.68 -8.82
C LYS A 72 -0.43 -11.84 -7.31
N THR A 73 -0.43 -10.73 -6.61
CA THR A 73 -0.54 -10.64 -5.15
C THR A 73 -1.93 -10.14 -4.81
N ILE A 74 -2.60 -10.76 -3.84
CA ILE A 74 -3.85 -10.24 -3.27
C ILE A 74 -3.48 -9.28 -2.15
N VAL A 75 -3.99 -8.05 -2.22
CA VAL A 75 -3.80 -7.02 -1.20
C VAL A 75 -5.16 -6.75 -0.56
N THR A 76 -5.23 -6.84 0.76
CA THR A 76 -6.48 -6.65 1.51
C THR A 76 -6.57 -5.27 2.15
N GLN A 77 -5.43 -4.66 2.48
CA GLN A 77 -5.37 -3.36 3.12
C GLN A 77 -4.12 -2.60 2.68
N ILE A 78 -4.28 -1.32 2.39
CA ILE A 78 -3.18 -0.36 2.30
C ILE A 78 -3.31 0.56 3.50
N SER A 79 -2.22 0.82 4.21
CA SER A 79 -2.24 1.76 5.33
C SER A 79 -1.20 2.83 5.14
N ILE A 80 -1.57 4.06 5.47
CA ILE A 80 -0.76 5.23 5.23
C ILE A 80 -0.75 6.09 6.49
N PHE A 81 0.43 6.62 6.85
CA PHE A 81 0.54 7.59 7.92
C PHE A 81 0.54 9.00 7.35
N VAL A 82 -0.47 9.78 7.71
CA VAL A 82 -0.67 11.16 7.27
C VAL A 82 -1.20 12.00 8.44
N ASP A 83 -0.60 13.17 8.68
CA ASP A 83 -1.00 14.02 9.79
C ASP A 83 -0.96 15.50 9.42
N VAL A 84 -2.14 16.12 9.33
CA VAL A 84 -2.30 17.54 8.98
C VAL A 84 -1.58 18.48 9.95
N THR A 85 -1.37 18.06 11.20
CA THR A 85 -0.68 18.87 12.20
C THR A 85 0.84 18.86 12.02
N LEU A 86 1.38 17.86 11.31
CA LEU A 86 2.80 17.75 11.02
C LEU A 86 3.16 18.32 9.64
N ASP A 87 2.25 18.19 8.68
CA ASP A 87 2.55 18.41 7.26
C ASP A 87 1.77 19.57 6.61
N ASP A 88 0.77 20.14 7.29
CA ASP A 88 -0.03 21.29 6.83
C ASP A 88 -0.50 21.12 5.37
N SER A 89 -0.08 21.97 4.44
CA SER A 89 -0.45 21.90 3.01
C SER A 89 0.11 20.69 2.25
N TYR A 90 1.15 20.01 2.77
CA TYR A 90 1.71 18.80 2.14
C TYR A 90 0.87 17.54 2.41
N THR A 91 -0.17 17.66 3.23
CA THR A 91 -1.01 16.55 3.66
C THR A 91 -1.97 16.13 2.55
N PRO A 92 -1.97 14.86 2.08
CA PRO A 92 -2.98 14.37 1.15
C PRO A 92 -4.39 14.51 1.71
N CYS A 93 -5.32 14.99 0.88
CA CYS A 93 -6.75 15.05 1.22
C CYS A 93 -7.63 14.21 0.27
N LYS A 94 -7.12 13.82 -0.90
CA LYS A 94 -7.82 12.95 -1.84
C LYS A 94 -6.86 11.95 -2.46
N LEU A 95 -7.18 10.66 -2.34
CA LEU A 95 -6.38 9.55 -2.82
C LEU A 95 -7.20 8.70 -3.80
N SER A 96 -6.55 8.09 -4.78
CA SER A 96 -7.10 6.93 -5.49
C SER A 96 -6.19 5.73 -5.38
N ILE A 97 -6.80 4.56 -5.27
CA ILE A 97 -6.15 3.27 -5.32
C ILE A 97 -6.49 2.64 -6.65
N SER A 98 -5.47 2.27 -7.41
CA SER A 98 -5.61 1.50 -8.64
C SER A 98 -4.74 0.26 -8.63
N LEU A 99 -5.16 -0.76 -9.36
CA LEU A 99 -4.34 -1.94 -9.61
C LEU A 99 -4.47 -2.43 -11.04
N GLY A 100 -3.48 -3.21 -11.48
CA GLY A 100 -3.39 -3.73 -12.84
C GLY A 100 -2.27 -4.76 -12.98
N THR A 101 -1.97 -5.10 -14.23
CA THR A 101 -0.82 -5.93 -14.59
C THR A 101 0.39 -5.06 -14.91
N PHE A 102 0.16 -3.93 -15.57
CA PHE A 102 1.16 -2.99 -16.06
C PHE A 102 0.74 -1.54 -15.75
N LYS A 103 1.60 -0.57 -16.09
CA LYS A 103 1.29 0.85 -15.84
C LYS A 103 0.14 1.37 -16.69
N GLN A 104 -0.09 0.77 -17.86
CA GLN A 104 -1.06 1.21 -18.85
C GLN A 104 -2.48 0.67 -18.60
N ASP A 105 -2.62 -0.40 -17.81
CA ASP A 105 -3.92 -1.06 -17.56
C ASP A 105 -4.45 -0.82 -16.14
N LEU A 106 -3.84 0.10 -15.38
CA LEU A 106 -4.27 0.44 -14.03
C LEU A 106 -5.74 0.88 -14.00
N GLN A 107 -6.57 0.14 -13.28
CA GLN A 107 -7.96 0.46 -13.02
C GLN A 107 -8.12 1.01 -11.61
N VAL A 108 -8.81 2.15 -11.47
CA VAL A 108 -9.13 2.72 -10.16
C VAL A 108 -10.20 1.85 -9.50
N VAL A 109 -9.91 1.36 -8.31
CA VAL A 109 -10.82 0.49 -7.53
C VAL A 109 -11.38 1.18 -6.30
N LYS A 110 -10.72 2.24 -5.81
CA LYS A 110 -11.19 3.00 -4.66
C LYS A 110 -10.72 4.44 -4.73
N ILE A 111 -11.58 5.38 -4.35
CA ILE A 111 -11.23 6.79 -4.13
C ILE A 111 -11.55 7.11 -2.68
N ILE A 112 -10.62 7.74 -1.98
CA ILE A 112 -10.75 8.07 -0.56
C ILE A 112 -10.55 9.57 -0.40
N GLU A 113 -11.39 10.21 0.41
CA GLU A 113 -11.20 11.58 0.86
C GLU A 113 -10.86 11.58 2.35
N LEU A 114 -9.84 12.35 2.72
CA LEU A 114 -9.28 12.44 4.06
C LEU A 114 -9.55 13.84 4.60
N ILE A 115 -10.40 13.95 5.61
CA ILE A 115 -10.77 15.22 6.24
C ILE A 115 -9.99 15.37 7.54
N ASN A 116 -9.11 16.36 7.61
CA ASN A 116 -8.23 16.61 8.75
C ASN A 116 -7.51 15.34 9.27
N PRO A 117 -6.84 14.57 8.38
CA PRO A 117 -6.27 13.29 8.77
C PRO A 117 -5.18 13.43 9.84
N ARG A 118 -5.16 12.51 10.80
CA ARG A 118 -4.13 12.41 11.84
C ARG A 118 -3.75 10.95 12.10
N GLY A 119 -2.46 10.63 12.01
CA GLY A 119 -1.93 9.30 12.27
C GLY A 119 -2.15 8.29 11.14
N TRP A 120 -2.33 7.02 11.53
CA TRP A 120 -2.55 5.91 10.61
C TRP A 120 -3.97 5.91 10.03
N HIS A 121 -4.07 5.74 8.71
CA HIS A 121 -5.32 5.53 7.98
C HIS A 121 -5.26 4.18 7.28
N HIS A 122 -6.22 3.31 7.58
CA HIS A 122 -6.29 1.93 7.10
C HIS A 122 -7.36 1.81 6.01
N ILE A 123 -6.92 1.64 4.76
CA ILE A 123 -7.77 1.56 3.57
C ILE A 123 -7.96 0.09 3.22
N ARG A 124 -9.12 -0.49 3.58
CA ARG A 124 -9.51 -1.84 3.15
C ARG A 124 -9.83 -1.84 1.66
N LEU A 125 -9.30 -2.83 0.93
CA LEU A 125 -9.56 -3.03 -0.50
C LEU A 125 -10.56 -4.16 -0.78
N VAL A 126 -10.80 -5.02 0.21
CA VAL A 126 -11.82 -6.07 0.14
C VAL A 126 -12.79 -5.81 1.29
N ASP A 127 -14.02 -5.49 0.94
CA ASP A 127 -15.13 -5.44 1.87
C ASP A 127 -15.62 -6.87 1.99
N ARG A 128 -14.97 -7.65 2.87
CA ARG A 128 -15.58 -8.90 3.32
C ARG A 128 -16.71 -8.42 4.23
N GLU A 129 -17.93 -8.35 3.70
CA GLU A 129 -19.09 -8.28 4.58
C GLU A 129 -18.89 -9.42 5.58
N GLU A 130 -18.93 -9.09 6.86
CA GLU A 130 -19.00 -10.09 7.91
C GLU A 130 -20.34 -10.80 7.63
N GLU A 131 -20.31 -11.87 6.83
CA GLU A 131 -21.43 -12.77 6.69
C GLU A 131 -21.72 -13.24 8.12
N GLU A 132 -22.70 -12.59 8.75
CA GLU A 132 -23.48 -13.21 9.81
C GLU A 132 -23.82 -14.62 9.27
N PRO A 133 -23.59 -15.69 10.04
CA PRO A 133 -23.86 -17.04 9.58
C PRO A 133 -25.34 -17.15 9.25
N GLY A 134 -25.67 -16.94 7.97
CA GLY A 134 -26.99 -17.10 7.41
C GLY A 134 -27.18 -18.58 7.12
N ASP A 135 -28.14 -19.18 7.81
CA ASP A 135 -28.54 -20.58 7.69
C ASP A 135 -29.30 -20.86 6.36
N ASP A 136 -28.75 -20.47 5.20
CA ASP A 136 -29.38 -20.67 3.89
C ASP A 136 -28.49 -21.56 2.99
N GLU A 137 -28.70 -22.88 3.05
CA GLU A 137 -27.98 -23.92 2.28
C GLU A 137 -28.30 -23.95 0.77
N ASP A 138 -28.91 -22.91 0.18
CA ASP A 138 -29.38 -22.92 -1.22
C ASP A 138 -29.14 -21.59 -1.97
N SER A 139 -27.96 -20.96 -1.83
CA SER A 139 -27.59 -19.82 -2.68
C SER A 139 -26.54 -20.19 -3.74
N ASP A 140 -26.97 -20.03 -4.99
CA ASP A 140 -26.22 -20.21 -6.23
C ASP A 140 -24.95 -19.32 -6.28
N ASP A 141 -23.89 -19.90 -6.82
CA ASP A 141 -22.48 -19.49 -6.83
C ASP A 141 -22.26 -18.17 -7.60
N SER A 142 -22.67 -17.03 -7.00
CA SER A 142 -22.53 -15.71 -7.62
C SER A 142 -21.93 -14.60 -6.75
N ASP A 143 -21.49 -14.88 -5.52
CA ASP A 143 -20.66 -13.93 -4.77
C ASP A 143 -19.19 -14.02 -5.21
N SER A 144 -18.92 -13.60 -6.45
CA SER A 144 -17.55 -13.29 -6.87
C SER A 144 -17.15 -11.91 -6.30
N GLY A 145 -17.13 -11.81 -4.97
CA GLY A 145 -16.74 -10.61 -4.25
C GLY A 145 -15.43 -10.05 -4.79
N PHE A 146 -15.35 -8.72 -4.93
CA PHE A 146 -14.18 -8.06 -5.51
C PHE A 146 -12.90 -8.42 -4.74
N VAL A 147 -11.95 -9.07 -5.42
CA VAL A 147 -10.63 -9.38 -4.88
C VAL A 147 -9.60 -8.46 -5.51
N ALA A 148 -8.97 -7.61 -4.69
CA ALA A 148 -7.87 -6.74 -5.12
C ALA A 148 -6.59 -7.55 -5.37
N LYS A 149 -6.53 -8.21 -6.53
CA LYS A 149 -5.42 -9.06 -6.99
C LYS A 149 -4.75 -8.48 -8.22
N GLY A 150 -3.48 -8.12 -8.11
CA GLY A 150 -2.74 -7.48 -9.20
C GLY A 150 -1.24 -7.73 -9.14
N HIS A 151 -0.54 -7.35 -10.20
CA HIS A 151 0.92 -7.24 -10.16
C HIS A 151 1.33 -5.84 -9.71
N LEU A 152 0.59 -4.82 -10.15
CA LEU A 152 0.89 -3.44 -9.84
C LEU A 152 -0.23 -2.84 -9.00
N PHE A 153 0.14 -2.22 -7.88
CA PHE A 153 -0.74 -1.41 -7.05
C PHE A 153 -0.22 0.02 -7.04
N GLN A 154 -1.12 0.99 -7.18
CA GLN A 154 -0.78 2.40 -7.18
C GLN A 154 -1.68 3.15 -6.20
N VAL A 155 -1.05 3.94 -5.34
CA VAL A 155 -1.70 4.97 -4.53
C VAL A 155 -1.38 6.31 -5.17
N ALA A 156 -2.38 6.95 -5.79
CA ALA A 156 -2.24 8.29 -6.35
C ALA A 156 -2.81 9.34 -5.39
N ILE A 157 -2.01 10.37 -5.13
CA ILE A 157 -2.38 11.56 -4.39
C ILE A 157 -2.96 12.54 -5.42
N LEU A 158 -4.28 12.68 -5.39
CA LEU A 158 -5.03 13.50 -6.35
C LEU A 158 -5.12 14.96 -5.90
N ALA A 159 -5.14 15.20 -4.60
CA ALA A 159 -5.14 16.54 -4.01
C ALA A 159 -4.57 16.53 -2.59
N ASN A 160 -4.02 17.67 -2.19
CA ASN A 160 -3.57 17.94 -0.83
C ASN A 160 -4.44 19.00 -0.14
N HIS A 161 -4.34 19.04 1.18
CA HIS A 161 -4.91 20.07 2.03
C HIS A 161 -4.43 21.47 1.57
N LEU A 162 -5.31 22.47 1.63
CA LEU A 162 -5.04 23.85 1.17
C LEU A 162 -4.47 23.95 -0.26
N ASN A 163 -4.76 22.99 -1.13
CA ASN A 163 -4.22 22.90 -2.50
C ASN A 163 -2.68 22.90 -2.55
N GLY A 164 -2.02 22.29 -1.56
CA GLY A 164 -0.57 22.14 -1.58
C GLY A 164 -0.09 21.40 -2.83
N LYS A 165 1.02 21.88 -3.40
CA LYS A 165 1.57 21.37 -4.67
C LYS A 165 2.20 19.98 -4.50
N ASP A 166 3.07 19.84 -3.52
CA ASP A 166 3.82 18.62 -3.22
C ASP A 166 3.24 17.91 -2.01
N THR A 167 3.54 16.63 -1.83
CA THR A 167 2.96 15.78 -0.77
C THR A 167 4.02 15.18 0.14
N HIS A 168 3.69 14.99 1.41
CA HIS A 168 4.48 14.23 2.38
C HIS A 168 3.75 12.96 2.77
N ILE A 169 4.40 11.82 2.59
CA ILE A 169 3.96 10.56 3.20
C ILE A 169 5.09 10.01 4.05
N ARG A 170 4.80 9.75 5.32
CA ARG A 170 5.78 9.29 6.30
C ARG A 170 5.96 7.78 6.23
N CYS A 171 4.85 7.04 6.32
CA CYS A 171 4.88 5.58 6.24
C CYS A 171 3.78 5.06 5.31
N LEU A 172 4.07 3.99 4.56
CA LEU A 172 3.06 3.20 3.86
C LEU A 172 3.31 1.70 4.03
N LYS A 173 2.25 0.98 4.41
CA LYS A 173 2.22 -0.47 4.55
C LYS A 173 1.21 -1.07 3.56
N ILE A 174 1.57 -2.20 2.96
CA ILE A 174 0.71 -2.93 2.03
C ILE A 174 0.54 -4.36 2.53
N LEU A 175 -0.70 -4.71 2.87
CA LEU A 175 -1.03 -5.94 3.57
C LEU A 175 -1.79 -6.89 2.67
N GLY A 176 -1.60 -8.19 2.92
CA GLY A 176 -2.43 -9.23 2.34
C GLY A 176 -2.44 -10.50 3.19
N PRO A 177 -3.18 -11.52 2.76
CA PRO A 177 -3.41 -12.73 3.54
C PRO A 177 -2.12 -13.53 3.73
N ARG A 178 -1.89 -13.99 4.96
CA ARG A 178 -0.73 -14.81 5.37
C ARG A 178 -0.56 -16.08 4.53
N SER A 179 -1.65 -16.63 3.99
CA SER A 179 -1.63 -17.81 3.11
C SER A 179 -0.80 -17.61 1.85
N GLN A 180 -0.62 -16.37 1.37
CA GLN A 180 0.25 -16.08 0.22
C GLN A 180 1.72 -16.39 0.46
N ASN A 181 2.17 -16.39 1.73
CA ASN A 181 3.55 -16.69 2.08
C ASN A 181 3.88 -18.19 1.90
N LYS A 182 2.88 -19.08 1.77
CA LYS A 182 3.13 -20.52 1.56
C LYS A 182 3.67 -20.86 0.17
N GLN A 183 3.56 -19.94 -0.80
CA GLN A 183 4.09 -20.11 -2.17
C GLN A 183 5.60 -19.83 -2.28
N ARG A 184 6.29 -19.57 -1.15
CA ARG A 184 7.72 -19.23 -1.10
C ARG A 184 8.67 -20.44 -1.17
N TRP A 185 8.21 -21.67 -0.93
CA TRP A 185 9.12 -22.81 -0.72
C TRP A 185 9.15 -23.89 -1.82
N ASP A 186 8.25 -23.87 -2.80
CA ASP A 186 8.12 -24.98 -3.76
C ASP A 186 8.85 -24.78 -5.11
N GLY A 187 9.81 -23.84 -5.25
CA GLY A 187 10.43 -23.73 -6.57
C GLY A 187 11.71 -22.94 -6.82
N PHE A 188 12.21 -22.10 -5.92
CA PHE A 188 13.43 -21.32 -6.25
C PHE A 188 14.31 -21.11 -5.03
N GLY A 189 15.52 -21.68 -5.08
CA GLY A 189 16.59 -21.50 -4.12
C GLY A 189 17.09 -20.04 -4.03
N PRO A 190 18.00 -19.75 -3.09
CA PRO A 190 18.37 -18.40 -2.72
C PRO A 190 19.22 -17.71 -3.80
N ASN A 191 19.09 -16.39 -3.86
CA ASN A 191 19.92 -15.41 -4.57
C ASN A 191 19.56 -15.11 -6.05
N ARG A 192 18.67 -14.13 -6.23
CA ARG A 192 18.50 -13.38 -7.48
C ARG A 192 18.93 -11.89 -7.35
N HIS A 193 19.84 -11.58 -6.43
CA HIS A 193 20.38 -10.23 -6.29
C HIS A 193 21.58 -9.94 -7.24
N GLU A 194 22.15 -10.94 -7.91
CA GLU A 194 23.34 -10.76 -8.77
C GLU A 194 23.07 -10.72 -10.28
N LEU A 195 21.85 -11.00 -10.77
CA LEU A 195 21.59 -11.12 -12.20
C LEU A 195 21.11 -9.84 -12.91
N MET A 196 21.04 -8.70 -12.22
CA MET A 196 20.63 -7.43 -12.84
C MET A 196 21.77 -6.42 -13.07
N LEU A 197 23.01 -6.75 -12.68
CA LEU A 197 24.19 -5.89 -12.91
C LEU A 197 25.08 -6.31 -14.10
N MET A 198 24.65 -7.27 -14.93
CA MET A 198 25.50 -7.82 -15.98
C MET A 198 25.20 -7.36 -17.41
N HIS A 199 24.32 -6.38 -17.64
CA HIS A 199 24.06 -5.86 -18.99
C HIS A 199 24.01 -4.33 -19.07
N GLU A 200 25.05 -3.63 -18.59
CA GLU A 200 25.43 -2.32 -19.14
C GLU A 200 26.96 -2.16 -19.11
N THR A 201 27.68 -3.00 -19.86
CA THR A 201 28.96 -2.61 -20.43
C THR A 201 29.18 -3.37 -21.73
N ILE A 202 28.82 -2.76 -22.86
CA ILE A 202 29.37 -3.12 -24.16
C ILE A 202 29.90 -1.83 -24.79
N ARG A 203 31.25 -1.83 -24.90
CA ARG A 203 32.19 -1.04 -25.73
C ARG A 203 31.75 0.28 -26.33
#